data_AF-A0AA37WUB0-F1
#
_entry.id   AF-A0AA37WUB0-F1
#
_cell.length_a   1.000
_cell.length_b   1.000
_cell.length_c   1.000
_cell.angle_alpha   90.00
_cell.angle_beta   90.00
_cell.angle_gamma   90.00
#
_symmetry.space_group_name_H-M   'P 1'
#
loop_
_entity.id
_entity.type
_entity.pdbx_description
1 polymer ?
#
loop_
_entity_poly.entity_id
_entity_poly.type
_entity_poly.pdbx_seq_one_letter_code
_entity_poly.pdbx_strand_id
1 'polypeptide(L)'
;MAGVAPGAAGRIEAGTRMIYGEVGRLADESLRLGLRQAEIAVLLVTAAQYAWWDLYLDLYRAAGTGFKAELDQQARTRRLIRRGVSPAAAAQDLHIV
;
A
#
# COMPACT_ATOMS: atom_id res chain seq x y z
N MET A 1 -44.41 -2.58 -57.48
CA MET A 1 -43.32 -1.60 -57.28
C MET A 1 -43.64 -0.80 -56.03
N ALA A 2 -43.04 -1.16 -54.89
CA ALA A 2 -43.29 -0.50 -53.62
C ALA A 2 -42.42 0.77 -53.53
N GLY A 3 -43.06 1.94 -53.51
CA GLY A 3 -42.40 3.21 -53.28
C GLY A 3 -41.92 3.29 -51.84
N VAL A 4 -40.60 3.23 -51.64
CA VAL A 4 -39.97 3.52 -50.35
C VAL A 4 -40.25 4.99 -50.03
N ALA A 5 -40.97 5.23 -48.93
CA ALA A 5 -41.34 6.57 -48.51
C ALA A 5 -40.08 7.44 -48.30
N PRO A 6 -39.98 8.63 -48.91
CA PRO A 6 -38.76 9.44 -48.95
C PRO A 6 -38.28 9.94 -47.57
N GLY A 7 -39.05 9.74 -46.49
CA GLY A 7 -38.66 10.09 -45.12
C GLY A 7 -38.04 8.95 -44.30
N ALA A 8 -37.95 7.73 -44.82
CA ALA A 8 -37.39 6.60 -44.06
C ALA A 8 -35.86 6.67 -43.96
N ALA A 9 -35.17 7.04 -45.05
CA ALA A 9 -33.71 7.15 -45.09
C ALA A 9 -33.18 8.24 -44.13
N GLY A 10 -33.79 9.43 -44.14
CA GLY A 10 -33.36 10.54 -43.27
C GLY A 10 -33.55 10.26 -41.77
N ARG A 11 -34.56 9.47 -41.39
CA ARG A 11 -34.75 9.05 -39.98
C ARG A 11 -33.71 8.00 -39.54
N ILE A 12 -33.28 7.13 -40.46
CA ILE A 12 -32.24 6.14 -40.18
C ILE A 12 -30.89 6.84 -40.03
N GLU A 13 -30.56 7.80 -40.89
CA GLU A 13 -29.34 8.59 -40.78
C GLU A 13 -29.30 9.47 -39.52
N ALA A 14 -30.44 10.06 -39.13
CA ALA A 14 -30.53 10.80 -37.87
C ALA A 14 -30.35 9.87 -36.65
N GLY A 15 -30.93 8.67 -36.69
CA GLY A 15 -30.78 7.66 -35.65
C GLY A 15 -29.34 7.16 -35.52
N THR A 16 -28.65 6.88 -36.64
CA THR A 16 -27.25 6.46 -36.60
C THR A 16 -26.35 7.59 -36.10
N ARG A 17 -26.54 8.83 -36.56
CA ARG A 17 -25.73 9.98 -36.09
C ARG A 17 -25.92 10.24 -34.59
N MET A 18 -27.13 10.07 -34.08
CA MET A 18 -27.44 10.17 -32.65
C MET A 18 -26.72 9.07 -31.85
N ILE A 19 -26.81 7.81 -32.29
CA ILE A 19 -26.15 6.67 -31.61
C ILE A 19 -24.63 6.84 -31.59
N TYR A 20 -24.01 7.22 -32.71
CA TYR A 20 -22.56 7.46 -32.76
C TYR A 20 -22.10 8.60 -31.83
N GLY A 21 -22.90 9.67 -31.71
CA GLY A 21 -22.62 10.76 -30.77
C GLY A 21 -22.71 10.33 -29.30
N GLU A 22 -23.73 9.54 -28.96
CA GLU A 22 -23.92 9.00 -27.60
C GLU A 22 -22.77 8.07 -27.20
N VAL A 23 -22.33 7.19 -28.12
CA VAL A 23 -21.19 6.28 -27.90
C VAL A 23 -19.90 7.05 -27.66
N GLY A 24 -19.66 8.13 -28.42
CA GLY A 24 -18.51 9.00 -28.20
C GLY A 24 -18.51 9.67 -26.82
N ARG A 25 -19.69 10.15 -26.39
CA ARG A 25 -19.87 10.76 -25.06
C ARG A 25 -19.64 9.75 -23.93
N LEU A 26 -20.15 8.53 -24.07
CA LEU A 26 -19.94 7.44 -23.11
C LEU A 26 -18.47 7.03 -23.01
N ALA A 27 -17.77 6.95 -24.14
CA ALA A 27 -16.34 6.65 -24.17
C ALA A 27 -15.53 7.72 -23.41
N ASP A 28 -15.81 9.00 -23.65
CA ASP A 28 -15.11 10.11 -22.98
C ASP A 28 -15.36 10.13 -21.47
N GLU A 29 -16.62 9.93 -21.05
CA GLU A 29 -16.96 9.87 -19.62
C GLU A 29 -16.32 8.64 -18.93
N SER A 30 -16.28 7.49 -19.61
CA SER A 30 -15.61 6.29 -19.09
C SER A 30 -14.10 6.48 -18.96
N LEU A 31 -13.47 7.21 -19.89
CA LEU A 31 -12.05 7.55 -19.82
C LEU A 31 -11.78 8.48 -18.64
N ARG A 32 -12.62 9.51 -18.44
CA ARG A 32 -12.49 10.45 -17.33
C ARG A 32 -12.65 9.76 -15.98
N LEU A 33 -13.64 8.89 -15.84
CA LEU A 33 -13.84 8.08 -14.63
C LEU A 33 -12.67 7.12 -14.40
N GLY A 34 -12.19 6.47 -15.46
CA GLY A 34 -11.03 5.59 -15.41
C GLY A 34 -9.77 6.32 -14.95
N LEU A 35 -9.53 7.54 -15.45
CA LEU A 35 -8.39 8.37 -15.03
C LEU A 35 -8.49 8.72 -13.54
N ARG A 36 -9.68 9.12 -13.09
CA ARG A 36 -9.91 9.45 -11.67
C ARG A 36 -9.74 8.23 -10.77
N GLN A 37 -10.17 7.06 -11.20
CA GLN A 37 -10.00 5.82 -10.47
C GLN A 37 -8.51 5.41 -10.42
N ALA A 38 -7.77 5.61 -11.50
CA ALA A 38 -6.33 5.37 -11.55
C ALA A 38 -5.57 6.29 -10.58
N GLU A 39 -5.91 7.59 -10.52
CA GLU A 39 -5.35 8.52 -9.53
C GLU A 39 -5.54 8.02 -8.10
N ILE A 40 -6.75 7.59 -7.75
CA ILE A 40 -7.07 7.07 -6.42
C ILE A 40 -6.29 5.78 -6.15
N ALA A 41 -6.22 4.87 -7.11
CA ALA A 41 -5.47 3.63 -6.97
C ALA A 41 -3.98 3.89 -6.74
N VAL A 42 -3.38 4.84 -7.48
CA VAL A 42 -1.99 5.25 -7.28
C VAL A 42 -1.79 5.80 -5.87
N LEU A 43 -2.65 6.72 -5.42
CA LEU A 43 -2.54 7.29 -4.07
C LEU A 43 -2.66 6.23 -2.99
N LEU A 44 -3.57 5.27 -3.14
CA LEU A 44 -3.74 4.14 -2.21
C LEU A 44 -2.50 3.24 -2.18
N VAL A 45 -1.96 2.88 -3.34
CA VAL A 45 -0.75 2.04 -3.42
C VAL A 45 0.44 2.79 -2.81
N THR A 46 0.61 4.07 -3.12
CA THR A 46 1.68 4.88 -2.54
C THR A 46 1.54 4.97 -1.01
N ALA A 47 0.35 5.24 -0.49
CA ALA A 47 0.11 5.27 0.95
C ALA A 47 0.40 3.92 1.62
N ALA A 48 -0.03 2.81 1.00
CA ALA A 48 0.26 1.47 1.49
C ALA A 48 1.77 1.18 1.52
N GLN A 49 2.51 1.59 0.49
CA GLN A 49 3.96 1.42 0.44
C GLN A 49 4.68 2.22 1.54
N TYR A 50 4.27 3.46 1.79
CA TYR A 50 4.83 4.25 2.89
C TYR A 50 4.54 3.64 4.26
N ALA A 51 3.29 3.21 4.49
CA ALA A 51 2.92 2.54 5.74
C ALA A 51 3.69 1.23 5.95
N TRP A 52 3.91 0.47 4.87
CA TRP A 52 4.71 -0.75 4.91
C TRP A 52 6.17 -0.47 5.26
N TRP A 53 6.77 0.55 4.64
CA TRP A 53 8.14 0.98 4.94
C TRP A 53 8.31 1.44 6.38
N ASP A 54 7.35 2.20 6.91
CA ASP A 54 7.38 2.68 8.29
C ASP A 54 7.36 1.50 9.27
N LEU A 55 6.44 0.54 9.06
CA LEU A 55 6.35 -0.68 9.86
C LEU A 55 7.66 -1.50 9.79
N TYR A 56 8.25 -1.64 8.61
CA TYR A 56 9.50 -2.37 8.44
C TYR A 56 10.66 -1.70 9.19
N LEU A 57 10.76 -0.37 9.10
CA LEU A 57 11.79 0.40 9.80
C LEU A 57 11.61 0.34 11.32
N ASP A 58 10.38 0.40 11.80
CA ASP A 58 10.09 0.28 13.22
C ASP A 58 10.40 -1.11 13.76
N LEU A 59 10.09 -2.16 13.00
CA LEU A 59 10.49 -3.52 13.35
C LEU A 59 12.02 -3.66 13.39
N TYR A 60 12.72 -3.09 12.41
CA TYR A 60 14.18 -3.11 12.37
C TYR A 60 14.80 -2.35 13.55
N ARG A 61 14.26 -1.18 13.89
CA ARG A 61 14.69 -0.39 15.06
C ARG A 61 14.43 -1.15 16.35
N ALA A 62 13.23 -1.71 16.52
CA ALA A 62 12.87 -2.49 17.70
C ALA A 62 13.80 -3.68 17.88
N ALA A 63 14.05 -4.45 16.81
CA ALA A 63 15.01 -5.55 16.81
C ALA A 63 16.43 -5.06 17.19
N GLY A 64 16.89 -3.96 16.58
CA GLY A 64 18.18 -3.36 16.90
C GLY A 64 18.32 -2.92 18.36
N THR A 65 17.26 -2.34 18.95
CA THR A 65 17.25 -1.98 20.38
C THR A 65 17.27 -3.21 21.28
N GLY A 66 16.56 -4.27 20.91
CA GLY A 66 16.59 -5.55 21.63
C GLY A 66 17.98 -6.18 21.63
N PHE A 67 18.60 -6.28 20.45
CA PHE A 67 19.97 -6.80 20.32
C PHE A 67 20.99 -5.97 21.11
N LYS A 68 20.88 -4.64 21.07
CA LYS A 68 21.77 -3.76 21.84
C LYS A 68 21.59 -3.97 23.34
N ALA A 69 20.34 -4.05 23.82
CA ALA A 69 20.05 -4.30 25.22
C ALA A 69 20.63 -5.66 25.67
N GLU A 70 20.50 -6.70 24.85
CA GLU A 70 21.07 -8.02 25.14
C GLU A 70 22.61 -7.98 25.20
N LEU A 71 23.26 -7.29 24.26
CA LEU A 71 24.72 -7.13 24.28
C LEU A 71 25.21 -6.34 25.51
N ASP A 72 24.51 -5.27 25.87
CA ASP A 72 24.81 -4.49 27.07
C ASP A 72 24.60 -5.31 28.35
N GLN A 73 23.53 -6.13 28.41
CA GLN A 73 23.26 -7.08 29.48
C GLN A 73 24.42 -8.09 29.61
N GLN A 74 24.82 -8.73 28.51
CA GLN A 74 25.94 -9.69 28.50
C GLN A 74 27.26 -9.03 28.94
N ALA A 75 27.52 -7.80 28.50
CA ALA A 75 28.71 -7.05 28.91
C ALA A 75 28.70 -6.69 30.41
N ARG A 76 27.51 -6.43 30.99
CA ARG A 76 27.35 -6.22 32.44
C ARG A 76 27.58 -7.53 33.21
N THR A 77 26.96 -8.64 32.80
CA THR A 77 27.16 -9.95 33.43
C THR A 77 28.64 -10.36 33.41
N ARG A 78 29.32 -10.20 32.28
CA ARG A 78 30.77 -10.47 32.16
C ARG A 78 31.60 -9.61 33.12
N ARG A 79 31.24 -8.35 33.33
CA ARG A 79 31.93 -7.46 34.28
C ARG A 79 31.72 -7.88 35.73
N LEU A 80 30.53 -8.33 36.11
CA LEU A 80 30.25 -8.86 37.45
C LEU A 80 31.06 -10.13 37.73
N ILE A 81 31.07 -11.07 36.77
CA ILE A 81 31.86 -12.31 36.88
C ILE A 81 33.36 -12.00 37.03
N ARG A 82 33.89 -11.06 36.25
CA ARG A 82 35.30 -10.62 36.37
C ARG A 82 35.64 -10.01 37.73
N ARG A 83 34.65 -9.46 38.44
CA ARG A 83 34.80 -8.92 39.80
C ARG A 83 34.66 -9.99 40.88
N GLY A 84 34.52 -11.26 40.51
CA GLY A 84 34.40 -12.40 41.43
C GLY A 84 32.97 -12.70 41.88
N VAL A 85 31.95 -12.06 41.29
CA VAL A 85 30.55 -12.40 41.54
C VAL A 85 30.25 -13.74 40.86
N SER A 86 29.65 -14.69 41.60
CA SER A 86 29.29 -15.98 41.03
C SER A 86 28.27 -15.81 39.89
N PRO A 87 28.30 -16.62 38.82
CA PRO A 87 27.37 -16.48 37.70
C PRO A 87 25.89 -16.52 38.11
N ALA A 88 25.55 -17.34 39.11
CA ALA A 88 24.20 -17.43 39.66
C ALA A 88 23.78 -16.11 40.35
N ALA A 89 24.67 -15.53 41.17
CA ALA A 89 24.40 -14.24 41.81
C ALA A 89 24.34 -13.10 40.79
N ALA A 90 25.20 -13.11 39.76
CA ALA A 90 25.18 -12.10 38.69
C ALA A 90 23.91 -12.18 37.82
N ALA A 91 23.40 -13.38 37.56
CA ALA A 91 22.14 -13.57 36.84
C ALA A 91 20.95 -13.06 37.66
N GLN A 92 20.96 -13.31 38.97
CA GLN A 92 19.91 -12.89 39.89
C GLN A 92 19.89 -11.36 40.10
N ASP A 93 21.06 -10.73 40.23
CA ASP A 93 21.22 -9.28 40.37
C ASP A 93 20.82 -8.52 39.08
N LEU A 94 20.89 -9.19 37.92
CA LEU A 94 20.47 -8.67 36.62
C LEU A 94 19.04 -9.08 36.23
N HIS A 95 18.29 -9.72 37.14
CA HIS A 95 16.95 -10.26 36.90
C HIS A 95 16.84 -11.12 35.62
N ILE A 96 17.88 -11.88 35.32
CA ILE A 96 17.90 -12.87 34.24
C ILE A 96 17.30 -14.15 34.82
N VAL A 97 15.98 -14.27 34.79
CA VAL A 97 15.24 -15.50 35.11
C VAL A 97 14.53 -15.98 33.85
#